data_AF-A0A816HEL1-F1
#
_entry.id   AF-A0A816HEL1-F1
#
_cell.length_a   1.000
_cell.length_b   1.000
_cell.length_c   1.000
_cell.angle_alpha   90.00
_cell.angle_beta   90.00
_cell.angle_gamma   90.00
#
_symmetry.space_group_name_H-M   'P 1'
#
loop_
_entity.id
_entity.type
_entity.pdbx_description
1 polymer ?
#
loop_
_entity_poly.entity_id
_entity_poly.type
_entity_poly.pdbx_seq_one_letter_code
_entity_poly.pdbx_strand_id
1 'polypeptide(L)'
;QTNNNACADYFIHFETATGSRKTVEVIPWNIGDNNYALRPPQQLDSKKTIFVGNLHGTMTARYLWRLMEDLFSGVVYAGVDIDKYKYPIGSGRVTFDNSSSFLHAVSTAFVDVRTPRFLKRLQIEPHLQYRFCSLCKISAGDLFCRNFACFDYFCQRCWQKIHIGSMASHKAVTRHSKSSQPVFHPQMQANTVGSVLGANGF
;
A
#
# COMPACT_ATOMS: atom_id res chain seq x y z
N GLN A 1 -28.89 -10.15 17.08
CA GLN A 1 -27.78 -9.84 18.01
C GLN A 1 -26.71 -9.10 17.21
N THR A 2 -26.70 -7.77 17.29
CA THR A 2 -25.71 -6.91 16.65
C THR A 2 -24.47 -6.88 17.53
N ASN A 3 -23.39 -7.52 17.09
CA ASN A 3 -22.07 -7.42 17.74
C ASN A 3 -21.55 -5.99 17.58
N ASN A 4 -21.90 -5.14 18.54
CA ASN A 4 -21.21 -3.90 18.81
C ASN A 4 -19.84 -4.25 19.39
N ASN A 5 -18.83 -4.43 18.53
CA ASN A 5 -17.45 -4.31 18.96
C ASN A 5 -17.21 -2.84 19.30
N ALA A 6 -17.57 -2.45 20.52
CA ALA A 6 -17.12 -1.21 21.12
C ALA A 6 -15.58 -1.28 21.20
N CYS A 7 -14.91 -0.42 20.44
CA CYS A 7 -13.49 -0.13 20.62
C CYS A 7 -13.37 0.49 22.01
N ALA A 8 -12.99 -0.30 23.02
CA ALA A 8 -12.66 0.25 24.31
C ALA A 8 -11.39 1.09 24.13
N ASP A 9 -11.47 2.38 24.42
CA ASP A 9 -10.32 3.24 24.40
C ASP A 9 -9.52 2.99 25.69
N TYR A 10 -8.27 2.54 25.54
CA TYR A 10 -7.39 2.24 26.66
C TYR A 10 -6.49 3.45 26.92
N PHE A 11 -6.47 3.94 28.16
CA PHE A 11 -5.62 5.05 28.54
C PHE A 11 -4.67 4.65 29.66
N ILE A 12 -3.41 5.02 29.54
CA ILE A 12 -2.41 4.92 30.59
C ILE A 12 -2.09 6.32 31.08
N HIS A 13 -2.13 6.51 32.40
CA HIS A 13 -1.74 7.74 33.05
C HIS A 13 -0.40 7.54 33.73
N PHE A 14 0.53 8.46 33.51
CA PHE A 14 1.81 8.48 34.21
C PHE A 14 2.23 9.89 34.54
N GLU A 15 3.14 10.00 35.49
CA GLU A 15 3.78 11.25 35.85
C GLU A 15 5.21 11.25 35.32
N THR A 16 5.61 12.32 34.64
CA THR A 16 6.99 12.46 34.18
C THR A 16 7.90 12.76 35.37
N ALA A 17 9.21 12.55 35.19
CA ALA A 17 10.21 12.95 36.19
C ALA A 17 10.17 14.46 36.54
N THR A 18 9.55 15.28 35.68
CA THR A 18 9.33 16.72 35.90
C THR A 18 8.02 17.04 36.62
N GLY A 19 7.30 16.03 37.15
CA GLY A 19 6.02 16.19 37.85
C GLY A 19 4.82 16.44 36.94
N SER A 20 4.99 16.35 35.61
CA SER A 20 3.88 16.57 34.68
C SER A 20 3.09 15.28 34.48
N ARG A 21 1.80 15.30 34.79
CA ARG A 21 0.91 14.18 34.48
C ARG A 21 0.62 14.14 32.97
N LYS A 22 0.80 12.97 32.37
CA LYS A 22 0.50 12.68 30.96
C LYS A 22 -0.51 11.54 30.88
N THR A 23 -1.36 11.63 29.87
CA THR A 23 -2.30 10.57 29.49
C THR A 23 -1.92 10.13 28.09
N VAL A 24 -1.72 8.83 27.90
CA VAL A 24 -1.44 8.23 26.60
C VAL A 24 -2.55 7.27 26.25
N GLU A 25 -3.07 7.42 25.04
CA GLU A 25 -3.98 6.46 24.43
C GLU A 25 -3.18 5.25 23.93
N VAL A 26 -3.63 4.06 24.27
CA VAL A 26 -3.10 2.79 23.78
C VAL A 26 -4.05 2.27 22.71
N ILE A 27 -3.55 2.22 21.48
CA ILE A 27 -4.29 1.71 20.33
C ILE A 27 -3.81 0.29 20.05
N PRO A 28 -4.55 -0.76 20.45
CA PRO A 28 -4.19 -2.12 20.11
C PRO A 28 -4.32 -2.35 18.60
N TRP A 29 -3.40 -3.11 18.02
CA TRP A 29 -3.45 -3.47 16.61
C TRP A 29 -3.90 -4.91 16.41
N ASN A 30 -4.99 -5.11 15.68
CA ASN A 30 -5.42 -6.42 15.25
C ASN A 30 -4.71 -6.80 13.94
N ILE A 31 -3.95 -7.90 13.96
CA ILE A 31 -3.20 -8.38 12.78
C ILE A 31 -4.15 -8.69 11.60
N GLY A 32 -5.41 -9.06 11.87
CA GLY A 32 -6.42 -9.28 10.84
C GLY A 32 -6.81 -8.03 10.05
N ASP A 33 -6.57 -6.83 10.60
CA ASP A 33 -6.89 -5.56 9.97
C ASP A 33 -5.81 -5.04 9.01
N ASN A 34 -4.74 -5.81 8.82
CA ASN A 34 -3.62 -5.46 7.94
C ASN A 34 -3.96 -5.45 6.46
N ASN A 35 -4.92 -6.28 6.02
CA ASN A 35 -5.25 -6.46 4.61
C ASN A 35 -6.76 -6.53 4.44
N TYR A 36 -7.25 -5.97 3.34
CA TYR A 36 -8.65 -6.08 2.97
C TYR A 36 -8.79 -6.18 1.45
N ALA A 37 -9.58 -7.16 1.00
CA ALA A 37 -10.00 -7.33 -0.38
C ALA A 37 -11.43 -7.91 -0.40
N LEU A 38 -12.25 -7.50 -1.36
CA LEU A 38 -13.63 -8.03 -1.50
C LEU A 38 -13.66 -9.47 -2.03
N ARG A 39 -12.64 -9.85 -2.80
CA ARG A 39 -12.51 -11.17 -3.40
C ARG A 39 -11.10 -11.70 -3.12
N PRO A 40 -10.88 -13.03 -3.12
CA PRO A 40 -9.54 -13.59 -3.00
C PRO A 40 -8.62 -12.90 -4.00
N PRO A 41 -7.43 -12.45 -3.58
CA PRO A 41 -6.58 -11.62 -4.42
C PRO A 41 -6.20 -12.39 -5.68
N GLN A 42 -6.75 -11.94 -6.81
CA GLN A 42 -6.12 -12.14 -8.10
C GLN A 42 -4.80 -11.34 -8.09
N GLN A 43 -3.82 -11.76 -8.90
CA GLN A 43 -2.50 -11.12 -8.94
C GLN A 43 -2.65 -9.60 -9.06
N LEU A 44 -2.31 -8.87 -7.99
CA LEU A 44 -2.51 -7.43 -7.92
C LEU A 44 -1.62 -6.73 -8.94
N ASP A 45 -2.22 -5.88 -9.78
CA ASP A 45 -1.46 -5.11 -10.76
C ASP A 45 -0.77 -3.93 -10.08
N SER A 46 0.55 -4.07 -9.91
CA SER A 46 1.34 -3.03 -9.28
C SER A 46 1.38 -1.70 -10.03
N LYS A 47 1.05 -1.68 -11.32
CA LYS A 47 0.92 -0.44 -12.09
C LYS A 47 -0.31 0.37 -11.72
N LYS A 48 -1.26 -0.25 -11.02
CA LYS A 48 -2.49 0.36 -10.54
C LYS A 48 -2.51 0.43 -9.00
N THR A 49 -1.34 0.35 -8.37
CA THR A 49 -1.20 0.47 -6.92
C THR A 49 -0.67 1.86 -6.55
N ILE A 50 -1.33 2.52 -5.61
CA ILE A 50 -0.83 3.72 -4.95
C ILE A 50 -0.21 3.38 -3.60
N PHE A 51 0.78 4.18 -3.22
CA PHE A 51 1.25 4.31 -1.85
C PHE A 51 0.44 5.39 -1.14
N VAL A 52 0.07 5.12 0.11
CA VAL A 52 -0.66 6.05 0.98
C VAL A 52 0.14 6.27 2.25
N GLY A 53 0.68 7.48 2.41
CA GLY A 53 1.45 7.88 3.58
C GLY A 53 0.62 8.61 4.63
N ASN A 54 1.21 8.75 5.82
CA ASN A 54 0.65 9.50 6.95
C ASN A 54 -0.71 8.95 7.44
N LEU A 55 -0.86 7.62 7.47
CA LEU A 55 -2.04 6.99 8.05
C LEU A 55 -2.11 7.27 9.57
N HIS A 56 -3.32 7.35 10.10
CA HIS A 56 -3.56 7.41 11.54
C HIS A 56 -3.47 6.00 12.15
N GLY A 57 -3.06 5.87 13.42
CA GLY A 57 -2.84 4.57 14.08
C GLY A 57 -4.10 3.68 14.20
N THR A 58 -5.28 4.29 14.10
CA THR A 58 -6.58 3.58 14.12
C THR A 58 -7.10 3.23 12.72
N MET A 59 -6.39 3.59 11.65
CA MET A 59 -6.84 3.30 10.28
C MET A 59 -6.52 1.87 9.89
N THR A 60 -7.55 1.03 9.82
CA THR A 60 -7.45 -0.34 9.32
C THR A 60 -7.38 -0.39 7.80
N ALA A 61 -6.93 -1.51 7.23
CA ALA A 61 -6.95 -1.72 5.78
C ALA A 61 -8.38 -1.64 5.22
N ARG A 62 -9.37 -2.13 5.98
CA ARG A 62 -10.79 -2.01 5.59
C ARG A 62 -11.26 -0.56 5.54
N TYR A 63 -10.87 0.26 6.52
CA TYR A 63 -11.20 1.68 6.51
C TYR A 63 -10.54 2.40 5.33
N LEU A 64 -9.24 2.13 5.10
CA LEU A 64 -8.51 2.68 3.97
C LEU A 64 -9.13 2.28 2.63
N TRP A 65 -9.53 1.01 2.49
CA TRP A 65 -10.22 0.52 1.30
C TRP A 65 -11.51 1.29 1.04
N ARG A 66 -12.37 1.45 2.06
CA ARG A 66 -13.65 2.18 1.93
C ARG A 66 -13.42 3.63 1.56
N LEU A 67 -12.51 4.31 2.25
CA LEU A 67 -12.17 5.70 1.97
C LEU A 67 -11.76 5.90 0.51
N MET A 68 -10.89 5.04 -0.02
CA MET A 68 -10.43 5.17 -1.40
C MET A 68 -11.49 4.73 -2.42
N GLU A 69 -12.34 3.77 -2.07
CA GLU A 69 -13.48 3.36 -2.90
C GLU A 69 -14.47 4.51 -3.05
N ASP A 70 -14.80 5.19 -1.96
CA ASP A 70 -15.74 6.32 -1.97
C ASP A 70 -15.19 7.52 -2.76
N LEU A 71 -13.86 7.73 -2.76
CA LEU A 71 -13.22 8.87 -3.42
C LEU A 71 -12.91 8.63 -4.91
N PHE A 72 -12.50 7.41 -5.26
CA PHE A 72 -11.93 7.12 -6.59
C PHE A 72 -12.56 5.91 -7.27
N SER A 73 -13.30 5.07 -6.53
CA SER A 73 -13.91 3.81 -6.97
C SER A 73 -12.93 2.77 -7.52
N GLY A 74 -13.41 1.53 -7.68
CA GLY A 74 -12.64 0.46 -8.34
C GLY A 74 -11.46 -0.06 -7.51
N VAL A 75 -11.50 0.08 -6.19
CA VAL A 75 -10.50 -0.45 -5.28
C VAL A 75 -10.73 -1.95 -5.10
N VAL A 76 -9.73 -2.75 -5.45
CA VAL A 76 -9.76 -4.21 -5.29
C VAL A 76 -9.04 -4.70 -4.05
N TYR A 77 -8.11 -3.91 -3.53
CA TYR A 77 -7.30 -4.27 -2.37
C TYR A 77 -6.80 -3.02 -1.63
N ALA A 78 -6.73 -3.11 -0.31
CA ALA A 78 -5.95 -2.21 0.53
C ALA A 78 -5.12 -3.02 1.55
N GLY A 79 -3.95 -2.52 1.87
CA GLY A 79 -3.08 -3.05 2.90
C GLY A 79 -2.44 -1.94 3.72
N VAL A 80 -2.30 -2.15 5.02
CA VAL A 80 -1.49 -1.31 5.91
C VAL A 80 -0.09 -1.90 5.95
N ASP A 81 0.92 -1.07 5.73
CA ASP A 81 2.29 -1.50 5.82
C ASP A 81 2.66 -1.72 7.29
N ILE A 82 3.34 -2.83 7.53
CA ILE A 82 3.73 -3.28 8.86
C ILE A 82 5.24 -3.51 8.92
N ASP A 83 5.79 -3.39 10.13
CA ASP A 83 7.17 -3.76 10.41
C ASP A 83 7.36 -5.28 10.58
N LYS A 84 8.59 -5.68 10.93
CA LYS A 84 8.95 -7.09 11.18
C LYS A 84 8.22 -7.72 12.38
N TYR A 85 7.62 -6.90 13.25
CA TYR A 85 6.85 -7.33 14.42
C TYR A 85 5.34 -7.23 14.20
N LYS A 86 4.91 -6.95 12.95
CA LYS A 86 3.51 -6.83 12.53
C LYS A 86 2.79 -5.60 13.08
N TYR A 87 3.52 -4.55 13.44
CA TYR A 87 2.95 -3.26 13.82
C TYR A 87 2.86 -2.29 12.64
N PRO A 88 1.76 -1.52 12.50
CA PRO A 88 1.63 -0.50 11.47
C PRO A 88 2.74 0.54 11.53
N ILE A 89 3.26 0.91 10.36
CA ILE A 89 4.31 1.94 10.25
C ILE A 89 3.76 3.29 9.76
N GLY A 90 2.44 3.45 9.71
CA GLY A 90 1.80 4.71 9.29
C GLY A 90 1.74 4.92 7.78
N SER A 91 1.87 3.85 6.99
CA SER A 91 1.65 3.85 5.54
C SER A 91 0.85 2.64 5.10
N GLY A 92 0.40 2.66 3.85
CA GLY A 92 -0.31 1.57 3.23
C GLY A 92 -0.28 1.61 1.72
N ARG A 93 -0.95 0.63 1.11
CA ARG A 93 -1.05 0.43 -0.32
C ARG A 93 -2.49 0.17 -0.71
N VAL A 94 -2.90 0.72 -1.85
CA VAL A 94 -4.24 0.55 -2.39
C VAL A 94 -4.14 0.25 -3.87
N THR A 95 -4.81 -0.82 -4.32
CA THR A 95 -4.77 -1.27 -5.72
C THR A 95 -6.13 -1.09 -6.36
N PHE A 96 -6.15 -0.49 -7.54
CA PHE A 96 -7.34 -0.29 -8.36
C PHE A 96 -7.42 -1.34 -9.47
N ASP A 97 -8.62 -1.66 -9.93
CA ASP A 97 -8.83 -2.49 -11.12
C ASP A 97 -8.66 -1.73 -12.44
N ASN A 98 -8.75 -0.40 -12.39
CA ASN A 98 -8.75 0.45 -13.58
C ASN A 98 -7.72 1.58 -13.47
N SER A 99 -7.18 1.97 -14.63
CA SER A 99 -6.15 3.01 -14.69
C SER A 99 -6.69 4.42 -14.43
N SER A 100 -7.99 4.65 -14.67
CA SER A 100 -8.60 5.98 -14.49
C SER A 100 -8.64 6.37 -13.02
N SER A 101 -9.16 5.51 -12.14
CA SER A 101 -9.19 5.70 -10.69
C SER A 101 -7.79 5.82 -10.12
N PHE A 102 -6.86 4.99 -10.58
CA PHE A 102 -5.45 5.08 -10.17
C PHE A 102 -4.82 6.44 -10.53
N LEU A 103 -4.96 6.90 -11.77
CA LEU A 103 -4.40 8.19 -12.21
C LEU A 103 -5.08 9.36 -11.50
N HIS A 104 -6.40 9.28 -11.28
CA HIS A 104 -7.14 10.27 -10.51
C HIS A 104 -6.57 10.37 -9.09
N ALA A 105 -6.43 9.25 -8.38
CA ALA A 105 -5.88 9.23 -7.03
C ALA A 105 -4.46 9.81 -6.96
N VAL A 106 -3.58 9.43 -7.90
CA VAL A 106 -2.22 9.98 -7.99
C VAL A 106 -2.24 11.49 -8.25
N SER A 107 -3.12 11.97 -9.12
CA SER A 107 -3.23 13.40 -9.44
C SER A 107 -3.73 14.23 -8.27
N THR A 108 -4.57 13.66 -7.41
CA THR A 108 -5.10 14.32 -6.21
C THR A 108 -4.01 14.59 -5.18
N ALA A 109 -3.00 13.70 -5.07
CA ALA A 109 -1.81 13.78 -4.21
C ALA A 109 -2.06 13.85 -2.69
N PHE A 110 -3.14 14.47 -2.23
CA PHE A 110 -3.49 14.61 -0.81
C PHE A 110 -4.99 14.48 -0.59
N VAL A 111 -5.35 13.79 0.50
CA VAL A 111 -6.75 13.64 0.93
C VAL A 111 -6.85 14.00 2.40
N ASP A 112 -7.79 14.89 2.75
CA ASP A 112 -8.07 15.24 4.14
C ASP A 112 -9.15 14.32 4.71
N VAL A 113 -8.79 13.50 5.70
CA VAL A 113 -9.70 12.63 6.44
C VAL A 113 -10.12 13.33 7.71
N ARG A 114 -11.43 13.50 7.88
CA ARG A 114 -12.03 14.10 9.07
C ARG A 114 -12.96 13.09 9.72
N THR A 115 -12.66 12.75 10.97
CA THR A 115 -13.53 11.93 11.82
C THR A 115 -13.73 12.66 13.15
N PRO A 116 -14.71 12.26 13.98
CA PRO A 116 -14.83 12.80 15.33
C PRO A 116 -13.60 12.60 16.21
N ARG A 117 -12.72 11.63 15.89
CA ARG A 117 -11.53 11.29 16.68
C ARG A 117 -10.24 11.92 16.16
N PHE A 118 -10.14 12.20 14.86
CA PHE A 118 -8.92 12.74 14.27
C PHE A 118 -9.18 13.50 12.97
N LEU A 119 -8.28 14.43 12.68
CA LEU A 119 -8.10 15.05 11.38
C LEU A 119 -6.70 14.70 10.86
N LYS A 120 -6.62 14.15 9.65
CA LYS A 120 -5.34 13.71 9.07
C LYS A 120 -5.32 14.00 7.57
N ARG A 121 -4.25 14.62 7.09
CA ARG A 121 -3.98 14.75 5.65
C ARG A 121 -3.13 13.57 5.19
N LEU A 122 -3.70 12.69 4.39
CA LEU A 122 -3.01 11.56 3.79
C LEU A 122 -2.24 12.00 2.56
N GLN A 123 -1.08 11.42 2.32
CA GLN A 123 -0.31 11.62 1.10
C GLN A 123 -0.55 10.43 0.16
N ILE A 124 -0.83 10.70 -1.10
CA ILE A 124 -1.01 9.68 -2.14
C ILE A 124 0.12 9.82 -3.16
N GLU A 125 0.81 8.73 -3.42
CA GLU A 125 1.87 8.66 -4.43
C GLU A 125 1.73 7.39 -5.29
N PRO A 126 2.29 7.37 -6.51
CA PRO A 126 2.45 6.13 -7.25
C PRO A 126 3.28 5.14 -6.42
N HIS A 127 2.83 3.87 -6.32
CA HIS A 127 3.63 2.86 -5.64
C HIS A 127 4.83 2.44 -6.51
N LEU A 128 6.03 2.84 -6.09
CA LEU A 128 7.24 2.61 -6.87
C LEU A 128 7.82 1.20 -6.67
N GLN A 129 8.02 0.49 -7.78
CA GLN A 129 8.59 -0.85 -7.80
C GLN A 129 9.85 -0.92 -8.64
N TYR A 130 10.63 -1.97 -8.42
CA TYR A 130 11.71 -2.30 -9.33
C TYR A 130 11.12 -2.79 -10.66
N ARG A 131 11.54 -2.17 -11.77
CA ARG A 131 11.06 -2.48 -13.12
C ARG A 131 12.22 -2.33 -14.11
N PHE A 132 12.15 -3.07 -15.21
CA PHE A 132 13.00 -2.78 -16.36
C PHE A 132 12.59 -1.48 -17.03
N CYS A 133 13.56 -0.80 -17.63
CA CYS A 133 13.34 0.40 -18.44
C CYS A 133 12.28 0.14 -19.50
N SER A 134 11.28 1.01 -19.60
CA SER A 134 10.16 0.82 -20.49
C SER A 134 10.44 1.08 -21.96
N LEU A 135 11.61 1.63 -22.29
CA LEU A 135 12.08 1.78 -23.68
C LEU A 135 12.93 0.59 -24.11
N CYS A 136 14.07 0.35 -23.45
CA CYS A 136 15.00 -0.69 -23.90
C CYS A 136 14.63 -2.09 -23.41
N LYS A 137 13.81 -2.21 -22.36
CA LYS A 137 13.42 -3.49 -21.70
C LYS A 137 14.58 -4.34 -21.17
N ILE A 138 15.81 -3.83 -21.19
CA ILE A 138 17.04 -4.55 -20.81
C ILE A 138 17.58 -4.08 -19.47
N SER A 139 17.84 -2.78 -19.34
CA SER A 139 18.43 -2.21 -18.11
C SER A 139 17.37 -1.97 -17.04
N ALA A 140 17.80 -1.87 -15.78
CA ALA A 140 16.94 -1.39 -14.70
C ALA A 140 16.39 0.01 -15.01
N GLY A 141 15.11 0.21 -14.73
CA GLY A 141 14.42 1.48 -14.85
C GLY A 141 14.50 2.25 -13.54
N ASP A 142 15.66 2.81 -13.21
CA ASP A 142 15.89 3.46 -11.92
C ASP A 142 15.29 4.87 -11.82
N LEU A 143 14.84 5.44 -12.95
CA LEU A 143 14.24 6.76 -13.04
C LEU A 143 12.75 6.64 -13.36
N PHE A 144 11.88 6.99 -12.43
CA PHE A 144 10.45 7.05 -12.69
C PHE A 144 10.02 8.47 -13.08
N CYS A 145 9.40 8.63 -14.25
CA CYS A 145 8.83 9.91 -14.67
C CYS A 145 7.41 10.07 -14.14
N ARG A 146 7.14 11.10 -13.32
CA ARG A 146 5.79 11.38 -12.78
C ARG A 146 4.85 12.08 -13.76
N ASN A 147 5.34 12.60 -14.89
CA ASN A 147 4.48 13.26 -15.87
C ASN A 147 3.59 12.22 -16.56
N PHE A 148 2.28 12.48 -16.68
CA PHE A 148 1.31 11.56 -17.27
C PHE A 148 1.57 11.21 -18.75
N ALA A 149 2.31 12.04 -19.49
CA ALA A 149 2.74 11.71 -20.85
C ALA A 149 3.78 10.57 -20.90
N CYS A 150 4.46 10.29 -19.79
CA CYS A 150 5.41 9.19 -19.67
C CYS A 150 4.92 8.13 -18.69
N PHE A 151 4.71 8.54 -17.43
CA PHE A 151 4.27 7.74 -16.29
C PHE A 151 4.88 6.33 -16.21
N ASP A 152 6.20 6.26 -16.41
CA ASP A 152 6.91 4.98 -16.53
C ASP A 152 8.38 5.08 -16.09
N TYR A 153 9.03 3.92 -16.06
CA TYR A 153 10.41 3.74 -15.60
C TYR A 153 11.38 3.78 -16.78
N PHE A 154 12.50 4.48 -16.61
CA PHE A 154 13.54 4.61 -17.62
C PHE A 154 14.92 4.39 -17.00
N CYS A 155 15.83 3.77 -17.75
CA CYS A 155 17.25 3.81 -17.40
C CYS A 155 17.85 5.17 -17.77
N GLN A 156 19.01 5.51 -17.21
CA GLN A 156 19.70 6.78 -17.45
C GLN A 156 19.83 7.12 -18.95
N ARG A 157 20.28 6.15 -19.77
CA ARG A 157 20.48 6.34 -21.22
C ARG A 157 19.17 6.62 -21.95
N CYS A 158 18.10 5.89 -21.60
CA CYS A 158 16.80 6.08 -22.23
C CYS A 158 16.15 7.39 -21.77
N TRP A 159 16.32 7.78 -20.51
CA TRP A 159 15.87 9.08 -20.01
C TRP A 159 16.44 10.23 -20.82
N GLN A 160 17.77 10.28 -20.96
CA GLN A 160 18.46 11.32 -21.73
C GLN A 160 18.05 11.35 -23.21
N LYS A 161 17.60 10.22 -23.76
CA LYS A 161 17.15 10.13 -25.14
C LYS A 161 15.78 10.78 -25.37
N ILE A 162 14.84 10.63 -24.44
CA ILE A 162 13.44 11.06 -24.64
C ILE A 162 13.00 12.25 -23.79
N HIS A 163 13.70 12.56 -22.70
CA HIS A 163 13.39 13.71 -21.85
C HIS A 163 14.21 14.93 -22.27
N ILE A 164 14.08 15.31 -23.53
CA ILE A 164 14.69 16.48 -24.16
C ILE A 164 13.60 17.35 -24.80
N GLY A 165 13.94 18.57 -25.21
CA GLY A 165 12.99 19.48 -25.87
C GLY A 165 11.75 19.75 -25.00
N SER A 166 10.56 19.47 -25.53
CA SER A 166 9.29 19.66 -24.82
C SER A 166 9.15 18.81 -23.56
N MET A 167 9.91 17.72 -23.43
CA MET A 167 9.89 16.81 -22.27
C MET A 167 11.05 17.10 -21.29
N ALA A 168 11.88 18.12 -21.53
CA ALA A 168 13.03 18.43 -20.70
C ALA A 168 12.66 18.92 -19.28
N SER A 169 11.45 19.45 -19.11
CA SER A 169 10.93 19.91 -17.81
C SER A 169 10.46 18.75 -16.91
N HIS A 170 10.36 17.53 -17.45
CA HIS A 170 9.96 16.36 -16.67
C HIS A 170 11.00 16.05 -15.60
N LYS A 171 10.52 15.63 -14.42
CA LYS A 171 11.38 15.28 -13.29
C LYS A 171 11.35 13.79 -13.03
N ALA A 172 12.55 13.22 -12.85
CA ALA A 172 12.71 11.83 -12.42
C ALA A 172 12.55 11.74 -10.90
N VAL A 173 11.91 10.68 -10.45
CA VAL A 173 11.93 10.21 -9.07
C VAL A 173 12.80 8.96 -9.03
N THR A 174 13.85 8.98 -8.21
CA THR A 174 14.71 7.82 -7.98
C THR A 174 14.16 6.99 -6.82
N ARG A 175 14.29 5.67 -6.93
CA ARG A 175 14.03 4.80 -5.79
C ARG A 175 15.20 4.94 -4.83
N HIS A 176 14.99 5.43 -3.60
CA HIS A 176 16.02 5.34 -2.56
C HIS A 176 16.34 3.86 -2.34
N SER A 177 17.54 3.44 -2.70
CA SER A 177 18.05 2.06 -2.70
C SER A 177 18.32 1.51 -1.28
N LYS A 178 17.46 1.83 -0.32
CA LYS A 178 17.52 1.32 1.06
C LYS A 178 16.16 0.77 1.51
N SER A 179 15.67 -0.28 0.87
CA SER A 179 14.81 -1.26 1.55
C SER A 179 15.04 -2.64 0.95
N SER A 180 15.69 -3.47 1.76
CA SER A 180 15.66 -4.93 1.67
C SER A 180 14.22 -5.37 1.44
N GLN A 181 13.92 -5.85 0.23
CA GLN A 181 12.66 -6.51 -0.04
C GLN A 181 12.68 -7.86 0.70
N PRO A 182 11.68 -8.18 1.54
CA PRO A 182 11.42 -9.57 1.86
C PRO A 182 10.93 -10.24 0.58
N VAL A 183 11.67 -11.25 0.13
CA VAL A 183 11.34 -12.07 -1.04
C VAL A 183 10.01 -12.78 -0.75
N PHE A 184 8.91 -12.30 -1.32
CA PHE A 184 7.67 -13.06 -1.38
C PHE A 184 7.85 -14.17 -2.42
N HIS A 185 8.12 -15.39 -1.95
CA HIS A 185 7.90 -16.61 -2.73
C HIS A 185 6.41 -16.99 -2.61
N PRO A 186 5.64 -17.03 -3.70
CA PRO A 186 4.35 -17.69 -3.68
C PRO A 186 4.60 -19.20 -3.70
N GLN A 187 4.62 -19.85 -2.53
CA GLN A 187 4.44 -21.30 -2.49
C GLN A 187 2.96 -21.59 -2.75
N MET A 188 2.67 -22.06 -3.95
CA MET A 188 1.40 -22.73 -4.24
C MET A 188 1.39 -24.06 -3.50
N GLN A 189 0.61 -24.16 -2.43
CA GLN A 189 0.27 -25.47 -1.87
C GLN A 189 -0.89 -26.05 -2.69
N ALA A 190 -0.57 -27.02 -3.53
CA ALA A 190 -1.55 -27.92 -4.11
C ALA A 190 -2.10 -28.81 -2.99
N ASN A 191 -3.36 -28.60 -2.59
CA ASN A 191 -4.09 -29.56 -1.79
C ASN A 191 -4.51 -30.72 -2.70
N THR A 192 -3.73 -31.80 -2.68
CA THR A 192 -4.14 -33.08 -3.26
C THR A 192 -5.15 -33.72 -2.31
N VAL A 193 -6.36 -33.94 -2.81
CA VAL A 193 -7.40 -34.72 -2.14
C VAL A 193 -6.92 -36.17 -2.02
N GLY A 194 -6.71 -36.64 -0.79
CA GLY A 194 -6.42 -38.05 -0.52
C GLY A 194 -7.63 -38.91 -0.88
N SER A 195 -7.50 -39.69 -1.95
CA SER A 195 -8.39 -40.82 -2.23
C SER A 195 -7.84 -42.06 -1.55
N VAL A 196 -8.63 -42.62 -0.64
CA VAL A 196 -8.39 -43.91 0.00
C VAL A 196 -8.91 -45.00 -0.95
N LEU A 197 -8.00 -45.82 -1.48
CA LEU A 197 -8.25 -47.16 -2.02
C LEU A 197 -7.12 -48.02 -1.43
N GLY A 198 -7.36 -48.98 -0.56
CA GLY A 198 -8.30 -50.09 -0.74
C GLY A 198 -7.47 -51.28 -1.26
N ALA A 199 -7.03 -52.12 -0.33
CA ALA A 199 -6.19 -53.30 -0.54
C ALA A 199 -6.85 -54.39 -1.42
N ASN A 200 -6.03 -55.40 -1.77
CA ASN A 200 -6.25 -56.69 -2.43
C ASN A 200 -5.74 -56.70 -3.89
N GLY A 201 -4.92 -57.62 -4.38
CA GLY A 201 -4.34 -58.86 -3.88
C GLY A 201 -3.69 -59.61 -5.05
N PHE A 202 -2.78 -60.56 -4.70
CA PHE A 202 -1.91 -61.40 -5.53
C PHE A 202 -0.63 -60.77 -6.09
#